data_AF-A0A257VUI1-F1
#
_entry.id   AF-A0A257VUI1-F1
#
_cell.length_a   1.000
_cell.length_b   1.000
_cell.length_c   1.000
_cell.angle_alpha   90.00
_cell.angle_beta   90.00
_cell.angle_gamma   90.00
#
_symmetry.space_group_name_H-M   'P 1'
#
loop_
_entity.id
_entity.type
_entity.pdbx_description
1 polymer ?
#
loop_
_entity_poly.entity_id
_entity_poly.type
_entity_poly.pdbx_seq_one_letter_code
_entity_poly.pdbx_strand_id
1 'polypeptide(L)'
;MTVRDPLKNVTTYFSVEGKAVERRRTVVSLAKCNTCHSDLEAHGRNRNQIEHCVDCHGPRLTDTARRTPAQMPAESVNFSSMIHRIHTGTTQGRPYVLYGFGGTANDFSKVALPTDARNCSACHINNTERLPIAENLQNVVDPRGWLTNPGPAGAACLSCHTSKDAAAHVQLTTAPLGESCNVCHGPNSAFSVAQAHAQ
;
A
#
# COMPACT_ATOMS: atom_id res chain seq x y z
N MET A 1 34.67 8.51 7.94
CA MET A 1 33.36 8.75 7.32
C MET A 1 33.18 7.74 6.19
N THR A 2 32.26 6.79 6.33
CA THR A 2 32.01 5.80 5.27
C THR A 2 30.90 6.35 4.37
N VAL A 3 31.26 6.77 3.15
CA VAL A 3 30.28 7.16 2.13
C VAL A 3 29.76 5.87 1.49
N ARG A 4 28.46 5.59 1.63
CA ARG A 4 27.79 4.53 0.84
C ARG A 4 27.04 5.22 -0.29
N ASP A 5 27.47 4.95 -1.51
CA ASP A 5 26.75 5.34 -2.73
C ASP A 5 25.77 4.21 -3.09
N PRO A 6 24.45 4.46 -2.98
CA PRO A 6 23.46 3.44 -3.27
C PRO A 6 23.24 3.34 -4.78
N LEU A 7 23.74 2.25 -5.36
CA LEU A 7 23.43 1.91 -6.75
C LEU A 7 21.92 1.76 -6.94
N LYS A 8 21.44 2.15 -8.12
CA LYS A 8 20.05 1.96 -8.53
C LYS A 8 19.74 0.46 -8.57
N ASN A 9 18.69 0.03 -7.87
CA ASN A 9 18.22 -1.35 -8.01
C ASN A 9 17.69 -1.58 -9.43
N VAL A 10 18.02 -2.72 -10.04
CA VAL A 10 17.54 -3.08 -11.38
C VAL A 10 16.67 -4.32 -11.26
N THR A 11 15.41 -4.20 -11.66
CA THR A 11 14.47 -5.33 -11.77
C THR A 11 14.32 -5.70 -13.24
N THR A 12 14.53 -6.97 -13.56
CA THR A 12 14.36 -7.53 -14.91
C THR A 12 13.25 -8.56 -14.91
N TYR A 13 12.44 -8.56 -15.96
CA TYR A 13 11.35 -9.52 -16.15
C TYR A 13 11.76 -10.57 -17.17
N PHE A 14 11.34 -11.82 -16.93
CA PHE A 14 11.55 -12.93 -17.85
C PHE A 14 10.30 -13.81 -17.88
N SER A 15 10.13 -14.55 -18.96
CA SER A 15 9.04 -15.52 -19.15
C SER A 15 9.56 -16.93 -18.92
N VAL A 16 8.80 -17.75 -18.21
CA VAL A 16 9.14 -19.17 -17.95
C VAL A 16 8.43 -20.14 -18.91
N GLU A 17 7.50 -19.65 -19.72
CA GLU A 17 6.65 -20.47 -20.61
C GLU A 17 6.97 -20.27 -22.10
N GLY A 18 8.06 -19.56 -22.43
CA GLY A 18 8.39 -19.20 -23.82
C GLY A 18 7.43 -18.19 -24.45
N LYS A 19 6.48 -17.65 -23.68
CA LYS A 19 5.59 -16.55 -24.07
C LYS A 19 6.30 -15.20 -23.99
N ALA A 20 5.69 -14.17 -24.56
CA ALA A 20 6.15 -12.79 -24.41
C ALA A 20 6.28 -12.42 -22.92
N VAL A 21 7.32 -11.65 -22.58
CA VAL A 21 7.54 -11.20 -21.20
C VAL A 21 6.45 -10.21 -20.82
N GLU A 22 5.61 -10.58 -19.86
CA GLU A 22 4.64 -9.68 -19.24
C GLU A 22 5.28 -8.97 -18.04
N ARG A 23 5.18 -7.64 -18.01
CA ARG A 23 5.68 -6.83 -16.89
C ARG A 23 4.62 -6.72 -15.81
N ARG A 24 5.07 -6.57 -14.57
CA ARG A 24 4.19 -6.16 -13.47
C ARG A 24 3.58 -4.78 -13.78
N ARG A 25 2.30 -4.60 -13.42
CA ARG A 25 1.60 -3.31 -13.53
C ARG A 25 2.39 -2.17 -12.87
N THR A 26 2.33 -0.99 -13.46
CA THR A 26 2.90 0.24 -12.91
C THR A 26 1.77 1.10 -12.32
N VAL A 27 1.81 1.34 -11.01
CA VAL A 27 0.75 2.06 -10.27
C VAL A 27 1.19 3.44 -9.84
N VAL A 28 2.47 3.59 -9.48
CA VAL A 28 3.10 4.82 -9.01
C VAL A 28 4.46 4.98 -9.70
N SER A 29 5.07 6.15 -9.60
CA SER A 29 6.44 6.38 -10.06
C SER A 29 7.31 6.93 -8.94
N LEU A 30 8.60 6.58 -8.95
CA LEU A 30 9.57 7.09 -7.98
C LEU A 30 9.69 8.63 -8.06
N ALA A 31 9.58 9.22 -9.25
CA ALA A 31 9.63 10.66 -9.43
C ALA A 31 8.55 11.41 -8.63
N LYS A 32 7.35 10.84 -8.55
CA LYS A 32 6.27 11.38 -7.71
C LYS A 32 6.62 11.30 -6.22
N CYS A 33 7.20 10.19 -5.77
CA CYS A 33 7.69 10.07 -4.38
C CYS A 33 8.77 11.12 -4.07
N ASN A 34 9.74 11.29 -4.98
CA ASN A 34 10.87 12.19 -4.81
C ASN A 34 10.50 13.68 -4.89
N THR A 35 9.26 14.01 -5.26
CA THR A 35 8.74 15.38 -5.13
C THR A 35 8.76 15.83 -3.66
N CYS A 36 8.63 14.89 -2.70
CA CYS A 36 8.74 15.16 -1.27
C CYS A 36 9.99 14.53 -0.63
N HIS A 37 10.44 13.38 -1.12
CA HIS A 37 11.50 12.60 -0.46
C HIS A 37 12.93 12.96 -0.87
N SER A 38 13.14 13.88 -1.83
CA SER A 38 14.42 14.14 -2.52
C SER A 38 14.96 12.87 -3.20
N ASP A 39 15.48 11.93 -2.41
CA ASP A 39 15.87 10.58 -2.81
C ASP A 39 15.29 9.55 -1.82
N LEU A 40 14.24 8.84 -2.25
CA LEU A 40 13.64 7.79 -1.43
C LEU A 40 14.53 6.55 -1.38
N GLU A 41 15.13 6.31 -0.21
CA GLU A 41 16.02 5.19 0.04
C GLU A 41 15.67 4.49 1.36
N ALA A 42 15.51 3.17 1.32
CA ALA A 42 15.10 2.36 2.47
C ALA A 42 16.06 1.21 2.78
N HIS A 43 15.93 0.66 3.99
CA HIS A 43 16.71 -0.47 4.51
C HIS A 43 18.23 -0.30 4.35
N GLY A 44 18.79 0.74 4.99
CA GLY A 44 20.23 1.03 4.90
C GLY A 44 20.64 1.55 3.53
N ARG A 45 19.75 2.29 2.88
CA ARG A 45 19.93 2.94 1.56
C ARG A 45 19.99 2.00 0.35
N ASN A 46 19.82 0.70 0.53
CA ASN A 46 20.00 -0.28 -0.54
C ASN A 46 18.71 -0.59 -1.33
N ARG A 47 17.58 0.04 -1.00
CA ARG A 47 16.32 -0.09 -1.74
C ARG A 47 15.81 1.27 -2.17
N ASN A 48 15.78 1.51 -3.47
CA ASN A 48 15.56 2.83 -4.06
C ASN A 48 14.71 2.82 -5.34
N GLN A 49 14.17 1.68 -5.78
CA GLN A 49 13.24 1.61 -6.91
C GLN A 49 11.92 0.93 -6.51
N ILE A 50 10.81 1.42 -7.05
CA ILE A 50 9.45 0.97 -6.71
C ILE A 50 9.27 -0.51 -7.03
N GLU A 51 9.78 -0.97 -8.17
CA GLU A 51 9.73 -2.35 -8.62
C GLU A 51 10.34 -3.28 -7.57
N HIS A 52 11.48 -2.89 -7.00
CA HIS A 52 12.15 -3.65 -5.97
C HIS A 52 11.42 -3.61 -4.61
N CYS A 53 10.73 -2.50 -4.29
CA CYS A 53 9.89 -2.43 -3.09
C CYS A 53 8.77 -3.47 -3.14
N VAL A 54 8.06 -3.56 -4.28
CA VAL A 54 6.89 -4.43 -4.44
C VAL A 54 7.22 -5.91 -4.61
N ASP A 55 8.49 -6.25 -4.87
CA ASP A 55 8.97 -7.63 -4.88
C ASP A 55 8.94 -8.25 -3.47
N CYS A 56 9.26 -7.44 -2.44
CA CYS A 56 9.21 -7.89 -1.05
C CYS A 56 7.90 -7.52 -0.35
N HIS A 57 7.43 -6.28 -0.50
CA HIS A 57 6.22 -5.76 0.14
C HIS A 57 4.94 -6.26 -0.54
N GLY A 58 4.81 -7.58 -0.60
CA GLY A 58 3.68 -8.29 -1.19
C GLY A 58 2.48 -8.41 -0.25
N PRO A 59 1.34 -8.88 -0.78
CA PRO A 59 0.04 -8.83 -0.10
C PRO A 59 -0.02 -9.68 1.19
N ARG A 60 0.78 -10.75 1.28
CA ARG A 60 0.79 -11.65 2.44
C ARG A 60 1.87 -11.32 3.47
N LEU A 61 2.75 -10.36 3.19
CA LEU A 61 3.87 -10.06 4.07
C LEU A 61 3.42 -9.17 5.24
N THR A 62 3.87 -9.54 6.44
CA THR A 62 3.66 -8.78 7.67
C THR A 62 4.99 -8.60 8.39
N ASP A 63 5.04 -7.73 9.39
CA ASP A 63 6.23 -7.55 10.23
C ASP A 63 6.32 -8.58 11.37
N THR A 64 5.55 -9.67 11.34
CA THR A 64 5.52 -10.73 12.37
C THR A 64 6.92 -11.20 12.77
N ALA A 65 7.80 -11.46 11.78
CA ALA A 65 9.16 -11.95 12.02
C ALA A 65 10.07 -10.96 12.78
N ARG A 66 9.62 -9.72 12.96
CA ARG A 66 10.35 -8.63 13.64
C ARG A 66 9.76 -8.30 15.01
N ARG A 67 8.61 -8.88 15.36
CA ARG A 67 7.90 -8.59 16.61
C ARG A 67 8.19 -9.63 17.68
N THR A 68 8.20 -9.17 18.92
CA THR A 68 8.09 -10.04 20.10
C THR A 68 6.63 -10.43 20.35
N PRO A 69 6.35 -11.50 21.12
CA PRO A 69 4.98 -11.88 21.46
C PRO A 69 4.16 -10.74 22.10
N ALA A 70 4.81 -9.87 22.90
CA ALA A 70 4.15 -8.74 23.55
C ALA A 70 3.70 -7.63 22.57
N GLN A 71 4.20 -7.63 21.33
CA GLN A 71 3.92 -6.61 20.32
C GLN A 71 2.93 -7.09 19.25
N MET A 72 2.41 -8.31 19.38
CA MET A 72 1.40 -8.87 18.49
C MET A 72 0.01 -8.22 18.70
N PRO A 73 -0.91 -8.26 17.71
CA PRO A 73 -0.74 -8.84 16.38
C PRO A 73 0.20 -8.02 15.49
N ALA A 74 0.61 -8.58 14.35
CA ALA A 74 1.51 -7.95 13.38
C ALA A 74 0.79 -6.93 12.48
N GLU A 75 1.52 -5.92 11.99
CA GLU A 75 1.02 -5.02 10.96
C GLU A 75 1.31 -5.61 9.56
N SER A 76 0.40 -5.34 8.62
CA SER A 76 0.67 -5.61 7.21
C SER A 76 1.80 -4.70 6.71
N VAL A 77 2.71 -5.28 5.93
CA VAL A 77 3.70 -4.53 5.17
C VAL A 77 3.47 -4.68 3.66
N ASN A 78 2.26 -5.06 3.24
CA ASN A 78 1.84 -4.96 1.85
C ASN A 78 2.02 -3.51 1.36
N PHE A 79 2.62 -3.32 0.17
CA PHE A 79 3.09 -2.01 -0.27
C PHE A 79 1.99 -0.94 -0.30
N SER A 80 0.82 -1.25 -0.89
CA SER A 80 -0.29 -0.27 -0.95
C SER A 80 -0.77 0.11 0.46
N SER A 81 -0.98 -0.88 1.33
CA SER A 81 -1.47 -0.63 2.67
C SER A 81 -0.47 0.12 3.54
N MET A 82 0.81 -0.27 3.46
CA MET A 82 1.89 0.35 4.20
C MET A 82 2.05 1.82 3.81
N ILE A 83 2.17 2.11 2.51
CA ILE A 83 2.40 3.49 2.05
C ILE A 83 1.21 4.39 2.41
N HIS A 84 -0.03 3.94 2.22
CA HIS A 84 -1.20 4.72 2.61
C HIS A 84 -1.23 4.99 4.13
N ARG A 85 -1.00 3.97 4.96
CA ARG A 85 -1.04 4.12 6.44
C ARG A 85 0.09 5.00 6.97
N ILE A 86 1.30 4.96 6.40
CA ILE A 86 2.39 5.88 6.76
C ILE A 86 1.97 7.32 6.51
N HIS A 87 1.44 7.63 5.33
CA HIS A 87 1.13 9.01 4.94
C HIS A 87 -0.18 9.54 5.53
N THR A 88 -0.99 8.66 6.12
CA THR A 88 -2.21 9.04 6.85
C THR A 88 -2.10 8.73 8.34
N GLY A 89 -0.88 8.63 8.87
CA GLY A 89 -0.60 8.21 10.26
C GLY A 89 -1.37 9.01 11.30
N THR A 90 -1.50 10.33 11.10
CA THR A 90 -2.23 11.24 12.00
C THR A 90 -3.75 11.07 11.99
N THR A 91 -4.31 10.38 11.00
CA THR A 91 -5.77 10.15 10.86
C THR A 91 -6.14 8.69 11.04
N GLN A 92 -5.19 7.82 11.37
CA GLN A 92 -5.47 6.42 11.68
C GLN A 92 -6.23 6.30 13.00
N GLY A 93 -7.19 5.38 13.08
CA GLY A 93 -7.90 5.05 14.33
C GLY A 93 -7.06 4.34 15.40
N ARG A 94 -5.78 4.08 15.13
CA ARG A 94 -4.81 3.47 16.05
C ARG A 94 -3.39 3.91 15.72
N PRO A 95 -2.43 3.72 16.64
CA PRO A 95 -1.03 3.89 16.30
C PRO A 95 -0.58 2.97 15.16
N TYR A 96 0.25 3.48 14.24
CA TYR A 96 0.80 2.73 13.12
C TYR A 96 2.31 2.58 13.31
N VAL A 97 2.68 1.44 13.87
CA VAL A 97 4.07 1.12 14.26
C VAL A 97 4.52 -0.13 13.55
N LEU A 98 5.61 -0.04 12.80
CA LEU A 98 6.24 -1.16 12.10
C LEU A 98 7.53 -1.59 12.79
N TYR A 99 7.70 -2.90 12.96
CA TYR A 99 8.92 -3.46 13.55
C TYR A 99 9.92 -3.84 12.46
N GLY A 100 11.14 -3.29 12.57
CA GLY A 100 12.22 -3.45 11.60
C GLY A 100 13.33 -4.40 12.05
N PHE A 101 14.53 -4.22 11.47
CA PHE A 101 15.71 -4.97 11.88
C PHE A 101 16.03 -4.78 13.37
N GLY A 102 16.45 -5.86 14.04
CA GLY A 102 16.74 -5.86 15.47
C GLY A 102 15.50 -5.70 16.38
N GLY A 103 14.28 -5.82 15.85
CA GLY A 103 13.06 -5.57 16.63
C GLY A 103 12.82 -4.08 16.91
N THR A 104 13.43 -3.19 16.13
CA THR A 104 13.30 -1.74 16.29
C THR A 104 11.88 -1.29 15.93
N ALA A 105 11.21 -0.58 16.84
CA ALA A 105 9.91 0.04 16.57
C ALA A 105 10.09 1.33 15.75
N ASN A 106 9.38 1.41 14.62
CA ASN A 106 9.32 2.60 13.76
C ASN A 106 7.88 3.13 13.83
N ASP A 107 7.69 4.23 14.55
CA ASP A 107 6.38 4.84 14.78
C ASP A 107 6.08 5.92 13.74
N PHE A 108 5.06 5.68 12.93
CA PHE A 108 4.59 6.59 11.88
C PHE A 108 3.32 7.33 12.26
N SER A 109 2.82 7.20 13.49
CA SER A 109 1.55 7.80 13.94
C SER A 109 1.47 9.31 13.87
N LYS A 110 2.62 9.98 13.74
CA LYS A 110 2.69 11.45 13.61
C LYS A 110 3.03 11.89 12.19
N VAL A 111 3.17 10.96 11.26
CA VAL A 111 3.44 11.28 9.85
C VAL A 111 2.13 11.67 9.18
N ALA A 112 2.18 12.80 8.49
CA ALA A 112 1.10 13.31 7.66
C ALA A 112 1.64 13.58 6.26
N LEU A 113 0.80 13.37 5.25
CA LEU A 113 1.10 13.79 3.90
C LEU A 113 1.23 15.33 3.86
N PRO A 114 2.28 15.89 3.23
CA PRO A 114 2.45 17.34 3.11
C PRO A 114 1.35 18.03 2.27
N THR A 115 0.62 17.24 1.47
CA THR A 115 -0.52 17.68 0.68
C THR A 115 -1.81 17.10 1.25
N ASP A 116 -2.96 17.49 0.68
CA ASP A 116 -4.23 16.85 0.99
C ASP A 116 -4.15 15.32 0.75
N ALA A 117 -4.57 14.51 1.71
CA ALA A 117 -4.60 13.05 1.61
C ALA A 117 -5.58 12.55 0.53
N ARG A 118 -6.53 13.39 0.09
CA ARG A 118 -7.40 13.17 -1.06
C ARG A 118 -6.67 13.34 -2.39
N ASN A 119 -5.46 13.90 -2.39
CA ASN A 119 -4.65 14.07 -3.59
C ASN A 119 -3.95 12.79 -4.04
N CYS A 120 -4.73 11.87 -4.63
CA CYS A 120 -4.21 10.60 -5.16
C CYS A 120 -3.10 10.83 -6.20
N SER A 121 -3.21 11.91 -6.99
CA SER A 121 -2.26 12.24 -8.05
C SER A 121 -0.87 12.62 -7.51
N ALA A 122 -0.73 12.87 -6.20
CA ALA A 122 0.58 13.03 -5.55
C ALA A 122 1.47 11.79 -5.75
N CYS A 123 0.89 10.59 -5.82
CA CYS A 123 1.62 9.32 -5.97
C CYS A 123 1.18 8.51 -7.20
N HIS A 124 -0.13 8.43 -7.45
CA HIS A 124 -0.69 7.63 -8.52
C HIS A 124 -0.43 8.25 -9.90
N ILE A 125 -0.12 7.39 -10.87
CA ILE A 125 0.01 7.76 -12.28
C ILE A 125 -1.24 7.34 -13.04
N ASN A 126 -1.61 8.06 -14.11
CA ASN A 126 -2.65 7.65 -15.05
C ASN A 126 -3.97 7.18 -14.40
N ASN A 127 -4.34 7.78 -13.27
CA ASN A 127 -5.54 7.45 -12.49
C ASN A 127 -5.59 5.99 -11.98
N THR A 128 -4.46 5.38 -11.65
CA THR A 128 -4.36 3.99 -11.16
C THR A 128 -4.99 3.75 -9.79
N GLU A 129 -5.43 4.80 -9.10
CA GLU A 129 -6.24 4.75 -7.87
C GLU A 129 -7.71 4.38 -8.12
N ARG A 130 -8.17 4.46 -9.38
CA ARG A 130 -9.59 4.26 -9.73
C ARG A 130 -9.94 2.77 -9.84
N LEU A 131 -11.23 2.49 -9.71
CA LEU A 131 -11.82 1.17 -9.96
C LEU A 131 -12.31 1.03 -11.41
N PRO A 132 -12.35 -0.20 -11.96
CA PRO A 132 -11.86 -1.44 -11.35
C PRO A 132 -10.34 -1.50 -11.31
N ILE A 133 -9.78 -2.15 -10.29
CA ILE A 133 -8.35 -2.48 -10.26
C ILE A 133 -8.06 -3.70 -11.13
N ALA A 134 -6.77 -3.93 -11.43
CA ALA A 134 -6.33 -5.11 -12.19
C ALA A 134 -6.88 -6.42 -11.60
N GLU A 135 -7.17 -7.38 -12.46
CA GLU A 135 -7.65 -8.71 -12.06
C GLU A 135 -6.52 -9.60 -11.50
N ASN A 136 -6.90 -10.76 -10.96
CA ASN A 136 -5.98 -11.79 -10.46
C ASN A 136 -5.01 -11.32 -9.35
N LEU A 137 -5.46 -10.37 -8.54
CA LEU A 137 -4.73 -9.89 -7.37
C LEU A 137 -5.06 -10.74 -6.15
N GLN A 138 -4.04 -11.01 -5.33
CA GLN A 138 -4.21 -11.75 -4.10
C GLN A 138 -4.79 -10.87 -3.00
N ASN A 139 -5.58 -11.48 -2.11
CA ASN A 139 -6.03 -10.86 -0.87
C ASN A 139 -4.83 -10.47 0.01
N VAL A 140 -5.02 -9.41 0.79
CA VAL A 140 -4.00 -8.84 1.66
C VAL A 140 -4.16 -9.38 3.08
N VAL A 141 -3.06 -9.80 3.71
CA VAL A 141 -3.04 -10.18 5.12
C VAL A 141 -2.80 -8.91 5.96
N ASP A 142 -3.80 -8.53 6.76
CA ASP A 142 -3.75 -7.39 7.69
C ASP A 142 -4.21 -7.80 9.10
N PRO A 143 -3.36 -8.48 9.90
CA PRO A 143 -3.78 -9.08 11.17
C PRO A 143 -4.27 -8.09 12.22
N ARG A 144 -3.93 -6.81 12.09
CA ARG A 144 -4.42 -5.75 12.98
C ARG A 144 -5.63 -5.03 12.41
N GLY A 145 -5.91 -5.12 11.12
CA GLY A 145 -7.12 -4.57 10.51
C GLY A 145 -8.40 -5.18 11.08
N TRP A 146 -9.52 -4.45 10.99
CA TRP A 146 -10.83 -4.99 11.33
C TRP A 146 -11.23 -6.18 10.44
N LEU A 147 -10.81 -6.13 9.18
CA LEU A 147 -10.77 -7.28 8.28
C LEU A 147 -9.33 -7.77 8.19
N THR A 148 -9.11 -9.03 8.53
CA THR A 148 -7.75 -9.60 8.59
C THR A 148 -7.26 -10.14 7.26
N ASN A 149 -8.16 -10.39 6.31
CA ASN A 149 -7.85 -10.84 4.95
C ASN A 149 -8.73 -10.15 3.88
N PRO A 150 -8.75 -8.81 3.81
CA PRO A 150 -9.52 -8.08 2.81
C PRO A 150 -9.06 -8.40 1.39
N GLY A 151 -9.98 -8.23 0.42
CA GLY A 151 -9.62 -8.20 -0.98
C GLY A 151 -8.67 -7.04 -1.31
N PRO A 152 -8.04 -7.06 -2.50
CA PRO A 152 -7.03 -6.09 -2.90
C PRO A 152 -7.55 -4.64 -2.95
N ALA A 153 -8.81 -4.41 -3.35
CA ALA A 153 -9.39 -3.06 -3.36
C ALA A 153 -9.73 -2.62 -1.93
N GLY A 154 -10.43 -3.46 -1.17
CA GLY A 154 -10.79 -3.20 0.22
C GLY A 154 -9.57 -2.92 1.09
N ALA A 155 -8.48 -3.66 0.90
CA ALA A 155 -7.22 -3.44 1.61
C ALA A 155 -6.63 -2.04 1.34
N ALA A 156 -6.70 -1.56 0.09
CA ALA A 156 -6.20 -0.23 -0.26
C ALA A 156 -7.07 0.88 0.38
N CYS A 157 -8.40 0.74 0.31
CA CYS A 157 -9.36 1.71 0.85
C CYS A 157 -9.29 1.78 2.39
N LEU A 158 -9.29 0.63 3.07
CA LEU A 158 -9.25 0.54 4.54
C LEU A 158 -7.93 1.02 5.15
N SER A 159 -6.92 1.28 4.32
CA SER A 159 -5.65 1.86 4.78
C SER A 159 -5.76 3.32 5.16
N CYS A 160 -6.74 4.06 4.60
CA CYS A 160 -7.09 5.42 5.03
C CYS A 160 -8.45 5.44 5.75
N HIS A 161 -9.43 4.66 5.27
CA HIS A 161 -10.76 4.53 5.87
C HIS A 161 -10.77 3.48 6.99
N THR A 162 -10.15 3.80 8.13
CA THR A 162 -9.84 2.81 9.17
C THR A 162 -10.99 2.50 10.15
N SER A 163 -12.17 3.10 9.96
CA SER A 163 -13.28 2.90 10.89
C SER A 163 -13.83 1.48 10.81
N LYS A 164 -14.44 1.01 11.91
CA LYS A 164 -15.12 -0.29 11.93
C LYS A 164 -16.29 -0.33 10.94
N ASP A 165 -17.00 0.78 10.77
CA ASP A 165 -18.11 0.88 9.82
C ASP A 165 -17.65 0.77 8.36
N ALA A 166 -16.51 1.38 8.01
CA ALA A 166 -15.92 1.23 6.69
C ALA A 166 -15.52 -0.24 6.43
N ALA A 167 -14.93 -0.90 7.43
CA ALA A 167 -14.61 -2.32 7.35
C ALA A 167 -15.86 -3.21 7.18
N ALA A 168 -16.93 -2.93 7.93
CA ALA A 168 -18.20 -3.62 7.79
C ALA A 168 -18.82 -3.40 6.39
N HIS A 169 -18.77 -2.16 5.87
CA HIS A 169 -19.22 -1.85 4.53
C HIS A 169 -18.44 -2.64 3.47
N VAL A 170 -17.11 -2.67 3.54
CA VAL A 170 -16.27 -3.46 2.63
C VAL A 170 -16.61 -4.94 2.71
N GLN A 171 -16.84 -5.47 3.91
CA GLN A 171 -17.24 -6.87 4.12
C GLN A 171 -18.58 -7.19 3.45
N LEU A 172 -19.56 -6.30 3.56
CA LEU A 172 -20.88 -6.47 2.92
C LEU A 172 -20.81 -6.42 1.38
N THR A 173 -19.83 -5.69 0.83
CA THR A 173 -19.59 -5.61 -0.61
C THR A 173 -18.59 -6.65 -1.12
N THR A 174 -18.27 -7.67 -0.31
CA THR A 174 -17.33 -8.74 -0.68
C THR A 174 -18.05 -10.08 -0.68
N ALA A 175 -18.01 -10.77 -1.82
CA ALA A 175 -18.57 -12.10 -2.00
C ALA A 175 -17.46 -13.08 -2.44
N PRO A 176 -17.72 -14.40 -2.46
CA PRO A 176 -16.75 -15.37 -3.01
C PRO A 176 -16.35 -15.10 -4.47
N LEU A 177 -17.20 -14.38 -5.23
CA LEU A 177 -16.91 -13.95 -6.59
C LEU A 177 -15.97 -12.72 -6.68
N GLY A 178 -15.74 -12.03 -5.57
CA GLY A 178 -14.89 -10.84 -5.51
C GLY A 178 -15.56 -9.63 -4.84
N GLU A 179 -14.92 -8.48 -5.00
CA GLU A 179 -15.35 -7.19 -4.43
C GLU A 179 -16.22 -6.42 -5.43
N SER A 180 -17.41 -5.98 -4.99
CA SER A 180 -18.36 -5.24 -5.84
C SER A 180 -18.22 -3.72 -5.76
N CYS A 181 -17.07 -3.21 -5.29
CA CYS A 181 -16.85 -1.78 -5.05
C CYS A 181 -17.09 -0.91 -6.30
N ASN A 182 -16.78 -1.43 -7.50
CA ASN A 182 -16.93 -0.71 -8.76
C ASN A 182 -18.39 -0.32 -9.07
N VAL A 183 -19.38 -0.99 -8.48
CA VAL A 183 -20.80 -0.65 -8.66
C VAL A 183 -21.08 0.77 -8.16
N CYS A 184 -20.53 1.14 -6.99
CA CYS A 184 -20.79 2.43 -6.35
C CYS A 184 -19.61 3.41 -6.49
N HIS A 185 -18.38 2.89 -6.53
CA HIS A 185 -17.15 3.69 -6.56
C HIS A 185 -16.46 3.70 -7.93
N GLY A 186 -17.08 3.10 -8.96
CA GLY A 186 -16.61 3.17 -10.34
C GLY A 186 -16.69 4.58 -10.92
N PRO A 187 -16.01 4.86 -12.05
CA PRO A 187 -15.81 6.22 -12.58
C PRO A 187 -17.11 6.94 -12.97
N ASN A 188 -18.17 6.18 -13.31
CA ASN A 188 -19.45 6.72 -13.74
C ASN A 188 -20.53 6.63 -12.64
N SER A 189 -20.17 6.21 -11.43
CA SER A 189 -21.09 6.03 -10.32
C SER A 189 -21.19 7.32 -9.49
N ALA A 190 -22.33 7.54 -8.85
CA ALA A 190 -22.60 8.75 -8.05
C ALA A 190 -21.66 8.94 -6.84
N PHE A 191 -20.99 7.87 -6.41
CA PHE A 191 -19.99 7.89 -5.33
C PHE A 191 -18.61 7.46 -5.85
N SER A 192 -18.31 7.76 -7.11
CA SER A 192 -17.02 7.45 -7.73
C SER A 192 -15.85 7.91 -6.84
N VAL A 193 -14.72 7.18 -6.88
CA VAL A 193 -13.51 7.58 -6.14
C VAL A 193 -13.14 9.03 -6.44
N ALA A 194 -13.22 9.44 -7.72
CA ALA A 194 -12.89 10.79 -8.16
C ALA A 194 -13.82 11.86 -7.57
N GLN A 195 -15.13 11.61 -7.50
CA GLN A 195 -16.10 12.55 -6.93
C GLN A 195 -15.96 12.64 -5.41
N ALA A 196 -15.79 11.51 -4.72
CA ALA A 196 -15.68 11.48 -3.25
C ALA A 196 -14.37 12.11 -2.73
N HIS A 197 -13.32 12.12 -3.55
CA HIS A 197 -12.01 12.68 -3.22
C HIS A 197 -11.70 13.95 -4.03
N ALA A 198 -12.72 14.62 -4.57
CA ALA A 198 -12.53 15.90 -5.24
C ALA A 198 -11.88 16.91 -4.29
N GLN A 199 -10.89 17.63 -4.81
CA GLN A 199 -10.09 18.63 -4.11
C GLN A 199 -10.57 20.03 -4.47
#